data_AF-A0A7C5QRR9-F1
#
_entry.id   AF-A0A7C5QRR9-F1
#
_cell.length_a   1.000
_cell.length_b   1.000
_cell.length_c   1.000
_cell.angle_alpha   90.00
_cell.angle_beta   90.00
_cell.angle_gamma   90.00
#
_symmetry.space_group_name_H-M   'P 1'
#
loop_
_entity.id
_entity.type
_entity.pdbx_description
1 polymer ?
#
loop_
_entity_poly.entity_id
_entity_poly.type
_entity_poly.pdbx_seq_one_letter_code
_entity_poly.pdbx_strand_id
1 'polypeptide(L)' 'MKEELKNEFLILYPYLQQQSKRPKCVIGLFDISARPYIPQDVIAFSIPMKKFTKMIKETEESFLITKSWGKLNKRLCRV' A
#
# COMPACT_ATOMS: atom_id res chain seq x y z
N MET A 1 17.07 -8.32 16.95
CA MET A 1 17.69 -7.63 15.80
C MET A 1 17.14 -7.97 14.40
N LYS A 2 16.90 -9.24 13.99
CA LYS A 2 16.44 -9.55 12.60
C LYS A 2 14.94 -9.29 12.31
N GLU A 3 14.08 -9.30 13.32
CA GLU A 3 12.63 -9.10 13.17
C GLU A 3 12.21 -7.65 13.49
N GLU A 4 12.88 -7.01 14.45
CA GLU A 4 12.48 -5.72 15.01
C GLU A 4 12.62 -4.56 14.02
N LEU A 5 13.70 -4.48 13.23
CA LEU A 5 13.84 -3.44 12.20
C LEU A 5 12.83 -3.58 11.05
N LYS A 6 12.35 -4.79 10.75
CA LYS A 6 11.38 -5.02 9.68
C LYS A 6 10.01 -4.43 10.03
N ASN A 7 9.65 -4.47 11.32
CA ASN A 7 8.36 -3.99 11.82
C ASN A 7 8.28 -2.45 11.90
N GLU A 8 9.42 -1.77 12.05
CA GLU A 8 9.44 -0.30 12.08
C GLU A 8 8.91 0.29 10.77
N PHE A 9 9.38 -0.17 9.61
CA PHE A 9 8.96 0.42 8.33
C PHE A 9 7.50 0.15 7.96
N LEU A 10 6.99 -1.05 8.20
CA LEU A 10 5.67 -1.46 7.72
C LEU A 10 4.53 -1.13 8.68
N ILE A 11 4.81 -0.99 9.97
CA ILE A 11 3.79 -0.75 11.00
C ILE A 11 3.92 0.67 11.56
N LEU A 12 5.12 1.06 12.00
CA LEU A 12 5.31 2.35 12.68
C LEU A 12 5.10 3.54 11.74
N TYR A 13 5.70 3.53 10.53
CA TYR A 13 5.55 4.67 9.62
C TYR A 13 4.10 4.91 9.17
N PRO A 14 3.32 3.90 8.74
CA PRO A 14 1.90 4.09 8.44
C PRO A 14 1.10 4.58 9.65
N TYR A 15 1.42 4.11 10.85
CA TYR A 15 0.81 4.58 12.09
C TYR A 15 1.12 6.06 12.37
N LEU A 16 2.37 6.51 12.17
CA LEU A 16 2.71 7.93 12.28
C LEU A 16 2.02 8.77 11.19
N GLN A 17 1.91 8.25 9.96
CA GLN A 17 1.16 8.90 8.89
C GLN A 17 -0.33 9.04 9.22
N GLN A 18 -0.92 8.09 9.95
CA GLN A 18 -2.30 8.17 10.43
C GLN A 18 -2.53 9.37 11.37
N GLN A 19 -1.50 9.84 12.07
CA GLN A 19 -1.58 11.01 12.95
C GLN A 19 -1.34 12.34 12.21
N SER A 20 -0.75 12.30 11.01
CA SER A 20 -0.49 13.48 10.18
C SER A 20 -1.79 14.15 9.69
N LYS A 21 -1.74 15.49 9.55
CA LYS A 21 -2.80 16.27 8.89
C LYS A 21 -3.03 15.84 7.44
N ARG A 22 -1.99 15.36 6.76
CA ARG A 22 -2.05 14.89 5.37
C ARG A 22 -1.38 13.51 5.26
N PRO A 23 -2.11 12.42 5.57
CA PRO A 23 -1.55 11.07 5.59
C PRO A 23 -1.02 10.63 4.21
N LYS A 24 0.18 10.06 4.21
CA LYS A 24 0.82 9.44 3.03
C LYS A 24 0.79 7.92 3.14
N CYS A 25 0.66 7.24 2.00
CA CYS A 25 0.91 5.79 1.96
C CYS A 25 2.41 5.53 2.07
N VAL A 26 2.77 4.35 2.54
CA VAL A 26 4.16 3.92 2.70
C VAL A 26 4.38 2.69 1.81
N ILE A 27 5.48 2.67 1.07
CA ILE A 27 5.94 1.49 0.36
C ILE A 27 7.20 1.00 1.09
N GLY A 28 7.26 -0.29 1.41
CA GLY A 28 8.34 -0.87 2.18
C GLY A 28 8.89 -2.16 1.57
N LEU A 29 9.77 -2.83 2.31
CA LEU A 29 10.55 -4.01 1.87
C LEU A 29 11.61 -3.73 0.80
N PHE A 30 12.15 -2.51 0.79
CA PHE A 30 13.29 -2.12 -0.06
C PHE A 30 14.66 -2.27 0.62
N ASP A 31 14.70 -2.60 1.92
CA ASP A 31 15.95 -2.75 2.66
C ASP A 31 16.77 -3.94 2.11
N ILE A 32 17.99 -3.66 1.64
CA ILE A 32 18.92 -4.66 1.08
C ILE A 32 19.17 -5.79 2.07
N SER A 33 19.22 -5.50 3.38
CA SER A 33 19.40 -6.51 4.42
C SER A 33 18.18 -7.42 4.61
N ALA A 34 16.99 -6.96 4.23
CA ALA A 34 15.75 -7.72 4.30
C ALA A 34 15.45 -8.53 3.02
N ARG A 35 15.94 -8.10 1.86
CA ARG A 35 15.66 -8.75 0.55
C ARG A 35 15.99 -10.25 0.48
N PRO A 36 17.04 -10.80 1.13
CA PRO A 36 17.28 -12.25 1.13
C PRO A 36 16.21 -13.08 1.83
N TYR A 37 15.34 -12.45 2.63
CA TYR A 37 14.35 -13.12 3.48
C TYR A 37 12.90 -12.88 3.02
N ILE A 38 12.71 -12.32 1.81
CA ILE A 38 11.41 -11.95 1.25
C ILE A 38 11.38 -12.46 -0.20
N PRO A 39 10.23 -12.92 -0.72
CA PRO A 39 10.15 -13.33 -2.13
C PRO A 39 10.61 -12.22 -3.08
N GLN A 40 11.26 -12.62 -4.17
CA GLN A 40 11.94 -11.71 -5.11
C GLN A 40 10.99 -10.65 -5.70
N ASP A 41 9.74 -11.02 -5.93
CA ASP A 41 8.69 -10.25 -6.58
C ASP A 41 7.71 -9.58 -5.59
N VAL A 42 8.02 -9.59 -4.30
CA VAL A 42 7.17 -9.00 -3.26
C VAL A 42 7.72 -7.66 -2.78
N ILE A 43 6.80 -6.70 -2.64
CA ILE A 43 6.98 -5.42 -1.95
C ILE A 43 5.78 -5.21 -1.02
N ALA A 44 5.92 -4.33 -0.02
CA ALA A 44 4.81 -3.99 0.87
C ALA A 44 4.25 -2.61 0.54
N PHE A 45 2.93 -2.49 0.63
CA PHE A 45 2.22 -1.22 0.50
C PHE A 45 1.23 -1.05 1.66
N SER A 46 1.42 -0.01 2.45
CA SER A 46 0.61 0.28 3.62
C SER A 46 -0.14 1.60 3.44
N ILE A 47 -1.44 1.58 3.66
CA ILE A 47 -2.33 2.74 3.55
C ILE A 47 -2.82 3.11 4.96
N PRO A 48 -2.56 4.33 5.46
CA PRO A 48 -3.15 4.79 6.71
C PRO A 48 -4.67 4.81 6.62
N MET A 49 -5.34 4.35 7.68
CA MET A 49 -6.79 4.17 7.69
C MET A 49 -7.58 5.45 7.34
N LYS A 50 -7.18 6.62 7.86
CA LYS A 50 -7.79 7.92 7.49
C LYS A 50 -7.76 8.17 5.99
N LYS A 51 -6.67 7.80 5.31
CA LYS A 51 -6.53 7.97 3.87
C LYS A 51 -7.36 6.94 3.12
N PHE A 52 -7.35 5.69 3.58
CA PHE A 52 -8.13 4.62 2.96
C PHE A 52 -9.63 4.90 3.00
N THR A 53 -10.17 5.40 4.12
CA THR A 53 -11.57 5.84 4.22
C THR A 53 -11.91 6.91 3.18
N LYS A 54 -11.02 7.90 2.99
CA LYS A 54 -11.20 8.93 1.98
C LYS A 54 -11.21 8.34 0.56
N MET A 55 -10.29 7.44 0.25
CA MET A 55 -10.22 6.75 -1.05
C MET A 55 -11.51 5.97 -1.34
N ILE A 56 -12.05 5.25 -0.36
CA ILE A 56 -13.33 4.52 -0.50
C ILE A 56 -14.46 5.50 -0.79
N LYS A 57 -14.56 6.60 -0.03
CA LYS A 57 -15.62 7.58 -0.21
C LYS A 57 -15.63 8.21 -1.61
N GLU A 58 -14.44 8.42 -2.19
CA GLU A 58 -14.26 9.00 -3.53
C GLU A 58 -14.37 7.95 -4.65
N THR A 59 -14.57 6.67 -4.32
CA THR A 59 -14.56 5.58 -5.31
C THR A 59 -15.70 5.70 -6.32
N GLU A 60 -16.89 6.12 -5.89
CA GLU A 60 -18.08 6.27 -6.75
C GLU A 60 -17.90 7.36 -7.81
N GLU A 61 -17.05 8.35 -7.55
CA GLU A 61 -16.71 9.43 -8.50
C GLU A 61 -15.40 9.17 -9.27
N SER A 62 -14.74 8.04 -8.98
CA SER A 62 -13.43 7.73 -9.55
C SER A 62 -13.52 7.01 -10.89
N PHE A 63 -12.37 6.86 -11.55
CA PHE A 63 -12.27 6.07 -12.79
C PHE A 63 -12.64 4.59 -12.61
N LEU A 64 -12.71 4.07 -11.36
CA LEU A 64 -13.00 2.67 -11.06
C LEU A 64 -14.42 2.25 -11.47
N ILE A 65 -15.36 3.19 -11.59
CA ILE A 65 -16.72 2.89 -12.08
C ILE A 65 -16.83 2.93 -13.61
N THR A 66 -15.76 3.31 -14.32
CA THR A 66 -15.80 3.54 -15.77
C THR A 66 -15.65 2.25 -16.58
N LYS A 67 -16.18 2.25 -17.81
CA LYS A 67 -15.97 1.16 -18.78
C LYS A 67 -14.49 0.91 -19.08
N SER A 68 -13.67 1.96 -19.06
CA SER A 68 -12.22 1.88 -19.27
C SER A 68 -11.55 1.06 -18.18
N TRP A 69 -11.90 1.28 -16.91
CA TRP A 69 -11.45 0.42 -15.82
C TRP A 69 -11.93 -1.02 -15.99
N GLY A 70 -13.18 -1.24 -16.41
CA GLY A 70 -13.70 -2.59 -16.69
C GLY A 70 -12.85 -3.39 -17.69
N LYS A 71 -12.28 -2.73 -18.71
CA LYS A 71 -11.33 -3.37 -19.65
C LYS A 71 -9.99 -3.69 -18.97
N LEU A 72 -9.46 -2.77 -18.17
CA LEU A 72 -8.19 -2.95 -17.45
C LEU A 72 -8.29 -4.06 -16.40
N ASN A 73 -9.37 -4.07 -15.61
CA ASN A 73 -9.63 -5.08 -14.59
C ASN A 73 -9.66 -6.49 -15.20
N LYS A 74 -10.33 -6.66 -16.34
CA LYS A 74 -10.32 -7.93 -17.10
C LYS A 74 -8.92 -8.35 -17.57
N ARG A 75 -7.98 -7.43 -17.77
CA ARG A 75 -6.59 -7.74 -18.09
C ARG A 75 -5.81 -8.13 -16.84
N LEU A 76 -6.02 -7.44 -15.72
CA LEU A 76 -5.30 -7.70 -14.47
C LEU A 76 -5.70 -9.05 -13.84
N CYS A 77 -6.99 -9.40 -13.84
CA CYS A 77 -7.49 -10.66 -13.25
C CYS A 77 -7.27 -11.92 -14.12
N ARG A 78 -6.44 -11.85 -15.16
CA ARG A 78 -6.07 -13.01 -16.01
C ARG A 78 -4.77 -13.68 -15.56
N VAL A 79 -4.08 -13.08 -14.59
CA VAL A 79 -2.89 -13.63 -13.93
C VAL A 79 -3.35 -14.53 -12.80
#